data_AF-A0A1G4RIZ5-F1
#
_entry.id   AF-A0A1G4RIZ5-F1
#
_cell.length_a   1.000
_cell.length_b   1.000
_cell.length_c   1.000
_cell.angle_alpha   90.00
_cell.angle_beta   90.00
_cell.angle_gamma   90.00
#
_symmetry.space_group_name_H-M   'P 1'
#
loop_
_entity.id
_entity.type
_entity.pdbx_description
1 polymer ?
#
loop_
_entity_poly.entity_id
_entity_poly.type
_entity_poly.pdbx_seq_one_letter_code
_entity_poly.pdbx_strand_id
1 'polypeptide(L)'
;MEASVRKLFERYERCFKQSLGGDIDMDEVASLHAPDFIAASPAGVVTGKNDDQLKQVMARGYAHYRAMGTKEIRIRNVRLSP
;
A
#
# COMPACT_ATOMS: atom_id res chain seq x y z
N MET A 1 3.05 20.93 0.33
CA MET A 1 3.68 19.60 0.47
C MET A 1 3.07 18.82 1.61
N GLU A 2 3.09 19.32 2.86
CA GLU A 2 2.57 18.59 4.02
C GLU A 2 1.13 18.09 3.89
N ALA A 3 0.19 18.97 3.50
CA ALA A 3 -1.20 18.58 3.30
C ALA A 3 -1.37 17.48 2.23
N SER A 4 -0.57 17.50 1.17
CA SER A 4 -0.60 16.48 0.12
C SER A 4 -0.08 15.14 0.63
N VAL A 5 0.97 15.14 1.43
CA VAL A 5 1.52 13.93 2.05
C VAL A 5 0.53 13.33 3.05
N ARG A 6 -0.11 14.15 3.88
CA ARG A 6 -1.17 13.67 4.79
C ARG A 6 -2.32 13.02 4.04
N LYS A 7 -2.83 13.68 2.98
CA LYS A 7 -3.88 13.13 2.12
C LYS A 7 -3.49 11.79 1.46
N LEU A 8 -2.23 11.65 1.03
CA LEU A 8 -1.73 10.38 0.48
C LEU A 8 -1.84 9.25 1.51
N PHE A 9 -1.39 9.48 2.74
CA PHE A 9 -1.44 8.47 3.80
C PHE A 9 -2.86 8.17 4.29
N GLU A 10 -3.76 9.16 4.33
CA GLU A 10 -5.19 8.94 4.59
C GLU A 10 -5.84 8.05 3.52
N ARG A 11 -5.49 8.28 2.24
CA ARG A 11 -5.95 7.43 1.14
C ARG A 11 -5.35 6.02 1.23
N TYR A 12 -4.07 5.92 1.57
CA TYR A 12 -3.39 4.64 1.77
C TYR A 12 -4.06 3.79 2.85
N GLU A 13 -4.36 4.37 4.02
CA GLU A 13 -5.05 3.66 5.11
C GLU A 13 -6.43 3.16 4.69
N ARG A 14 -7.20 4.01 4.01
CA ARG A 14 -8.55 3.67 3.51
C ARG A 14 -8.49 2.52 2.50
N CYS A 15 -7.63 2.64 1.50
CA CYS A 15 -7.45 1.64 0.46
C CYS A 15 -7.01 0.28 1.04
N PHE A 16 -6.10 0.31 2.02
CA PHE A 16 -5.66 -0.90 2.72
C PHE A 16 -6.83 -1.56 3.47
N LYS A 17 -7.64 -0.76 4.19
CA LYS A 17 -8.81 -1.26 4.92
C LYS A 17 -9.86 -1.87 3.99
N GLN A 18 -10.14 -1.23 2.86
CA GLN A 18 -11.04 -1.78 1.83
C GLN A 18 -10.51 -3.10 1.27
N SER A 19 -9.20 -3.15 0.96
CA SER A 19 -8.54 -4.36 0.46
C SER A 19 -8.60 -5.54 1.43
N LEU A 20 -8.56 -5.28 2.76
CA LEU A 20 -8.78 -6.30 3.78
C LEU A 20 -10.23 -6.76 3.89
N GLY A 21 -11.19 -5.91 3.51
CA GLY A 21 -12.61 -6.23 3.42
C GLY A 21 -12.96 -7.14 2.22
N GLY A 22 -12.02 -7.35 1.28
CA GLY A 22 -12.23 -8.17 0.09
C GLY A 22 -12.71 -7.41 -1.14
N ASP A 23 -12.97 -6.11 -0.99
CA ASP A 23 -13.26 -5.19 -2.09
C ASP A 23 -11.94 -4.53 -2.52
N ILE A 24 -11.38 -4.99 -3.64
CA ILE A 24 -10.03 -4.60 -4.08
C ILE A 24 -10.11 -3.92 -5.43
N ASP A 25 -9.95 -2.60 -5.45
CA ASP A 25 -9.60 -1.85 -6.65
C ASP A 25 -8.07 -1.79 -6.77
N MET A 26 -7.52 -2.64 -7.64
CA MET A 26 -6.07 -2.70 -7.84
C MET A 26 -5.50 -1.50 -8.58
N ASP A 27 -6.33 -0.74 -9.31
CA ASP A 27 -5.89 0.51 -9.96
C ASP A 27 -5.77 1.62 -8.91
N GLU A 28 -6.68 1.67 -7.93
CA GLU A 28 -6.55 2.58 -6.78
C GLU A 28 -5.31 2.24 -5.94
N VAL A 29 -5.06 0.97 -5.65
CA VAL A 29 -3.85 0.51 -4.93
C VAL A 29 -2.59 0.93 -5.69
N ALA A 30 -2.54 0.64 -7.00
CA ALA A 30 -1.40 1.02 -7.85
C ALA A 30 -1.16 2.54 -7.83
N SER A 31 -2.22 3.36 -7.79
CA SER A 31 -2.11 4.83 -7.77
C SER A 31 -1.39 5.40 -6.53
N LEU A 32 -1.15 4.60 -5.49
CA LEU A 32 -0.42 4.98 -4.28
C LEU A 32 1.10 4.90 -4.45
N HIS A 33 1.58 4.27 -5.54
CA HIS A 33 2.99 4.05 -5.79
C HIS A 33 3.50 4.86 -6.99
N ALA A 34 4.77 5.25 -6.94
CA ALA A 34 5.44 5.87 -8.07
C ALA A 34 5.63 4.86 -9.24
N PRO A 35 5.86 5.32 -10.48
CA PRO A 35 6.08 4.43 -11.63
C PRO A 35 7.22 3.42 -11.42
N ASP A 36 8.28 3.84 -10.74
CA ASP A 36 9.38 3.00 -10.28
C ASP A 36 9.47 3.13 -8.76
N PHE A 37 9.66 2.00 -8.07
CA PHE A 37 9.67 1.97 -6.61
C PHE A 37 10.76 1.05 -6.04
N ILE A 38 11.02 1.26 -4.75
CA ILE A 38 11.90 0.42 -3.93
C ILE A 38 11.05 -0.15 -2.79
N ALA A 39 11.14 -1.45 -2.56
CA ALA A 39 10.53 -2.11 -1.41
C ALA A 39 11.61 -2.76 -0.54
N ALA A 40 11.51 -2.56 0.76
CA ALA A 40 12.40 -3.17 1.75
C ALA A 40 11.59 -4.06 2.68
N SER A 41 12.07 -5.29 2.88
CA SER A 41 11.45 -6.28 3.75
C SER A 41 12.55 -7.14 4.41
N PRO A 42 12.21 -8.02 5.39
CA PRO A 42 13.18 -8.97 5.94
C PRO A 42 13.82 -9.89 4.90
N ALA A 43 13.20 -10.09 3.73
CA ALA A 43 13.76 -10.87 2.63
C ALA A 43 14.81 -10.09 1.80
N GLY A 44 14.97 -8.78 2.04
CA GLY A 44 15.90 -7.91 1.33
C GLY A 44 15.24 -6.67 0.72
N VAL A 45 16.04 -5.94 -0.05
CA VAL A 45 15.64 -4.74 -0.80
C VAL A 45 15.47 -5.10 -2.28
N VAL A 46 14.34 -4.71 -2.86
CA VAL A 46 14.03 -4.94 -4.28
C VAL A 46 13.57 -3.64 -4.94
N THR A 47 13.78 -3.54 -6.24
CA THR A 47 13.23 -2.49 -7.10
C THR A 47 12.12 -3.08 -7.98
N GLY A 48 11.21 -2.25 -8.46
CA GLY A 48 10.15 -2.69 -9.34
C GLY A 48 9.45 -1.54 -10.07
N LYS A 49 8.63 -1.92 -11.05
CA LYS A 49 7.76 -1.02 -11.80
C LYS A 49 6.32 -1.17 -11.34
N ASN A 50 5.61 -0.07 -11.29
CA ASN A 50 4.19 -0.03 -10.97
C ASN A 50 3.36 -0.41 -12.21
N ASP A 51 3.39 -1.69 -12.53
CA ASP A 51 2.72 -2.31 -13.67
C ASP A 51 1.74 -3.40 -13.19
N ASP A 52 1.18 -4.16 -14.14
CA ASP A 52 0.23 -5.22 -13.82
C ASP A 52 0.85 -6.36 -12.99
N GLN A 53 2.18 -6.53 -13.00
CA GLN A 53 2.85 -7.48 -12.12
C GLN A 53 2.78 -7.00 -10.68
N LEU A 54 3.00 -5.71 -10.41
CA LEU A 54 2.83 -5.16 -9.07
C LEU A 54 1.40 -5.38 -8.57
N LYS A 55 0.40 -5.14 -9.42
CA LYS A 55 -1.01 -5.35 -9.06
C LYS A 55 -1.27 -6.79 -8.61
N GLN A 56 -0.77 -7.77 -9.36
CA GLN A 56 -0.92 -9.19 -9.02
C GLN A 56 -0.23 -9.54 -7.69
N VAL A 57 0.97 -9.00 -7.46
CA VAL A 57 1.71 -9.23 -6.20
C VAL A 57 0.98 -8.61 -5.01
N MET A 58 0.48 -7.39 -5.14
CA MET A 58 -0.29 -6.70 -4.10
C MET A 58 -1.60 -7.44 -3.77
N ALA A 59 -2.34 -7.91 -4.79
CA ALA A 59 -3.54 -8.70 -4.57
C ALA A 59 -3.27 -9.99 -3.76
N ARG A 60 -2.16 -10.68 -4.06
CA ARG A 60 -1.70 -11.85 -3.27
C ARG A 60 -1.31 -11.45 -1.86
N GLY A 61 -0.64 -10.31 -1.68
CA GLY A 61 -0.30 -9.76 -0.37
C GLY A 61 -1.52 -9.50 0.50
N TYR A 62 -2.55 -8.85 -0.04
CA TYR A 62 -3.81 -8.64 0.69
C TYR A 62 -4.54 -9.95 1.00
N ALA A 63 -4.55 -10.91 0.09
CA ALA A 63 -5.10 -12.24 0.35
C ALA A 63 -4.37 -12.93 1.52
N HIS A 64 -3.04 -12.81 1.56
CA HIS A 64 -2.23 -13.32 2.66
C HIS A 64 -2.54 -12.64 3.99
N TYR A 65 -2.66 -11.30 4.02
CA TYR A 65 -3.07 -10.56 5.23
C TYR A 65 -4.46 -10.97 5.72
N ARG A 66 -5.42 -11.16 4.82
CA ARG A 66 -6.77 -11.67 5.18
C ARG A 66 -6.70 -13.07 5.80
N ALA A 67 -5.90 -13.97 5.22
CA ALA A 67 -5.71 -15.32 5.73
C ALA A 67 -5.09 -15.35 7.14
N MET A 68 -4.18 -14.42 7.43
CA MET A 68 -3.60 -14.24 8.78
C MET A 68 -4.56 -13.57 9.79
N GLY A 69 -5.72 -13.08 9.33
CA GLY A 69 -6.72 -12.44 10.19
C GLY A 69 -6.48 -10.94 10.42
N THR A 70 -5.61 -10.28 9.64
CA THR A 70 -5.43 -8.82 9.70
C THR A 70 -6.76 -8.11 9.42
N LYS A 71 -7.15 -7.17 10.29
CA LYS A 71 -8.46 -6.49 10.21
C LYS A 71 -8.37 -5.03 9.77
N GLU A 72 -7.34 -4.33 10.22
CA GLU A 72 -7.12 -2.93 9.85
C GLU A 72 -5.65 -2.55 9.95
N ILE A 73 -5.29 -1.48 9.26
CA ILE A 73 -4.10 -0.69 9.53
C ILE A 73 -4.55 0.67 10.04
N ARG A 74 -3.75 1.30 10.92
CA ARG A 74 -4.01 2.64 11.42
C ARG A 74 -2.73 3.45 11.43
N ILE A 75 -2.70 4.56 10.72
CA ILE A 75 -1.60 5.51 10.71
C ILE A 75 -1.78 6.43 11.92
N ARG A 76 -0.87 6.33 12.88
CA ARG A 76 -0.97 7.09 14.15
C ARG A 76 -0.49 8.53 14.02
N ASN A 77 0.56 8.76 13.22
CA ASN A 77 1.12 10.08 13.01
C ASN A 77 1.89 10.14 11.69
N VAL A 78 1.86 11.30 11.04
CA VAL A 78 2.69 11.62 9.88
C VAL A 78 3.61 12.76 10.26
N ARG A 79 4.92 12.50 10.26
CA ARG A 79 5.98 13.48 10.51
C ARG A 79 6.78 13.67 9.22
N LEU A 80 7.07 14.92 8.87
CA LEU A 80 7.93 15.29 7.77
C LEU A 80 9.26 15.81 8.32
N SER A 81 10.37 15.36 7.75
CA SER A 81 11.69 15.92 7.97
C SER A 81 12.17 16.62 6.70
N PRO A 82 12.99 17.68 6.82
CA PRO A 82 13.70 18.28 5.69
C PRO A 82 14.56 17.27 4.94
#